data_AF-A0A948D266-F1
#
_entry.id   AF-A0A948D266-F1
#
_cell.length_a   1.000
_cell.length_b   1.000
_cell.length_c   1.000
_cell.angle_alpha   90.00
_cell.angle_beta   90.00
_cell.angle_gamma   90.00
#
_symmetry.space_group_name_H-M   'P 1'
#
loop_
_entity.id
_entity.type
_entity.pdbx_description
1 polymer ?
#
loop_
_entity_poly.entity_id
_entity_poly.type
_entity_poly.pdbx_seq_one_letter_code
_entity_poly.pdbx_strand_id
1 'polypeptide(L)'
;MKQLLKNRYQLFQLCKVSLFILFAVLTLTGSFITPAHANESGFAISEEAQAELGLTADLEPAVLRIIKWVFGFIGLVAFIIVIYGGFTWMTAAGNEEKVESAKKTITAAVIGIIIIILSLAIVTFVFKGVSGGPAPVE
;
A
#
# COMPACT_ATOMS: atom_id res chain seq x y z
N MET A 1 37.16 -1.24 -14.92
CA MET A 1 36.51 0.05 -15.27
C MET A 1 34.97 -0.01 -15.32
N LYS A 2 34.34 -1.16 -15.66
CA LYS A 2 32.86 -1.27 -15.77
C LYS A 2 32.07 -1.21 -14.45
N GLN A 3 32.69 -1.50 -13.31
CA GLN A 3 32.06 -1.43 -11.97
C GLN A 3 31.80 0.01 -11.50
N LEU A 4 32.60 0.98 -11.98
CA LEU A 4 32.49 2.38 -11.54
C LEU A 4 31.29 3.10 -12.18
N LEU A 5 30.96 2.77 -13.43
CA LEU A 5 29.79 3.30 -14.12
C LEU A 5 28.48 2.71 -13.56
N LYS A 6 28.48 1.43 -13.17
CA LYS A 6 27.32 0.77 -12.53
C LYS A 6 26.92 1.45 -11.21
N ASN A 7 27.90 1.87 -10.40
CA ASN A 7 27.67 2.56 -9.14
C ASN A 7 27.13 3.99 -9.33
N ARG A 8 27.56 4.67 -10.39
CA ARG A 8 27.05 6.01 -10.78
C ARG A 8 25.62 5.95 -11.30
N TYR A 9 25.23 4.88 -12.00
CA TYR A 9 23.85 4.70 -12.49
C TYR A 9 22.87 4.27 -11.39
N GLN A 10 23.31 3.41 -10.45
CA GLN A 10 22.52 3.03 -9.26
C GLN A 10 22.30 4.22 -8.32
N LEU A 11 23.30 5.09 -8.13
CA LEU A 11 23.16 6.36 -7.39
C LEU A 11 22.17 7.33 -8.06
N PHE A 12 22.20 7.44 -9.39
CA PHE A 12 21.29 8.31 -10.13
C PHE A 12 19.84 7.78 -10.12
N GLN A 13 19.66 6.45 -10.15
CA GLN A 13 18.35 5.84 -9.96
C GLN A 13 17.82 5.93 -8.53
N LEU A 14 18.68 5.76 -7.50
CA LEU A 14 18.28 5.96 -6.10
C LEU A 14 17.81 7.40 -5.83
N CYS A 15 18.49 8.38 -6.42
CA CYS A 15 18.11 9.79 -6.32
C CYS A 15 16.79 10.08 -7.04
N LYS A 16 16.56 9.50 -8.23
CA LYS A 16 15.30 9.62 -8.97
C LYS A 16 14.12 8.93 -8.28
N VAL A 17 14.34 7.77 -7.66
CA VAL A 17 13.32 7.05 -6.89
C VAL A 17 12.97 7.83 -5.62
N SER A 18 13.97 8.37 -4.90
CA SER A 18 13.72 9.25 -3.75
C SER A 18 12.95 10.51 -4.15
N LEU A 19 13.31 11.16 -5.26
CA LEU A 19 12.60 12.32 -5.80
C LEU A 19 11.14 11.99 -6.19
N PHE A 20 10.90 10.84 -6.81
CA PHE A 20 9.57 10.39 -7.19
C PHE A 20 8.73 10.01 -5.96
N ILE A 21 9.34 9.40 -4.93
CA ILE A 21 8.70 9.14 -3.64
C ILE A 21 8.34 10.45 -2.95
N LEU A 22 9.23 11.46 -2.95
CA LEU A 22 8.98 12.77 -2.35
C LEU A 22 7.88 13.54 -3.09
N PHE A 23 7.85 13.46 -4.42
CA PHE A 23 6.79 14.04 -5.26
C PHE A 23 5.44 13.31 -5.07
N ALA A 24 5.46 11.98 -5.00
CA ALA A 24 4.27 11.18 -4.67
C ALA A 24 3.77 11.52 -3.25
N VAL A 25 4.65 11.61 -2.26
CA VAL A 25 4.31 12.01 -0.89
C VAL A 25 3.71 13.43 -0.87
N LEU A 26 4.30 14.38 -1.60
CA LEU A 26 3.82 15.78 -1.69
C LEU A 26 2.44 15.89 -2.34
N THR A 27 2.18 15.12 -3.40
CA THR A 27 0.87 15.09 -4.08
C THR A 27 -0.20 14.36 -3.25
N LEU A 28 0.20 13.33 -2.48
CA LEU A 28 -0.65 12.66 -1.51
C LEU A 28 -0.98 13.54 -0.30
N THR A 29 -0.06 14.38 0.19
CA THR A 29 -0.34 15.30 1.30
C THR A 29 -1.16 16.53 0.89
N GLY A 30 -1.07 16.96 -0.38
CA GLY A 30 -1.90 18.04 -0.92
C GLY A 30 -3.40 17.71 -0.99
N SER A 31 -3.76 16.42 -0.97
CA SER A 31 -5.15 15.95 -1.08
C SER A 31 -5.94 15.97 0.25
N PHE A 32 -5.35 16.43 1.35
CA PHE A 32 -6.00 16.44 2.67
C PHE A 32 -6.69 17.75 3.04
N ILE A 33 -6.55 18.81 2.25
CA ILE A 33 -7.09 20.15 2.58
C ILE A 33 -8.52 20.33 2.04
N THR A 34 -9.00 19.50 1.13
CA THR A 34 -10.39 19.57 0.63
C THR A 34 -11.31 18.62 1.42
N PRO A 35 -12.33 19.14 2.13
CA PRO A 35 -13.38 18.29 2.64
C PRO A 35 -14.29 17.85 1.47
N ALA A 36 -14.72 16.60 1.51
CA ALA A 36 -15.83 16.05 0.72
C ALA A 36 -15.59 15.81 -0.77
N HIS A 37 -14.77 14.81 -1.10
CA HIS A 37 -15.12 13.89 -2.17
C HIS A 37 -15.16 12.48 -1.56
N ALA A 38 -16.37 12.00 -1.30
CA ALA A 38 -16.62 10.57 -1.20
C ALA A 38 -16.31 9.97 -2.57
N ASN A 39 -15.20 9.26 -2.71
CA ASN A 39 -14.98 8.37 -3.83
C ASN A 39 -14.07 7.20 -3.41
N GLU A 40 -14.73 6.14 -2.96
CA GLU A 40 -14.50 4.75 -3.36
C GLU A 40 -13.07 4.35 -3.76
N SER A 41 -12.19 4.20 -2.78
CA SER A 41 -11.05 3.30 -2.94
C SER A 41 -10.74 2.59 -1.63
N GLY A 42 -11.30 1.38 -1.49
CA GLY A 42 -10.63 0.28 -0.78
C GLY A 42 -11.05 -0.07 0.65
N PHE A 43 -11.83 0.75 1.36
CA PHE A 43 -12.27 0.39 2.71
C PHE A 43 -13.61 1.07 3.07
N ALA A 44 -14.71 0.45 2.65
CA ALA A 44 -16.03 0.78 3.17
C ALA A 44 -16.21 -0.01 4.48
N ILE A 45 -15.91 0.63 5.61
CA ILE A 45 -16.42 0.18 6.90
C ILE A 45 -17.85 0.66 6.93
N SER A 46 -18.80 -0.27 6.95
CA SER A 46 -20.22 0.07 7.05
C SER A 46 -20.50 0.76 8.39
N GLU A 47 -21.50 1.66 8.41
CA GLU A 47 -21.90 2.45 9.60
C GLU A 47 -22.04 1.61 10.88
N GLU A 48 -22.47 0.36 10.71
CA GLU A 48 -22.63 -0.65 11.76
C GLU A 48 -21.33 -1.07 12.46
N ALA A 49 -20.20 -1.07 11.76
CA ALA A 49 -18.88 -1.36 12.33
C ALA A 49 -18.29 -0.16 13.10
N GLN A 50 -18.76 1.06 12.83
CA GLN A 50 -18.35 2.29 13.51
C GLN A 50 -19.04 2.41 14.88
N ALA A 51 -20.28 1.92 14.98
CA ALA A 51 -21.05 1.87 16.22
C ALA A 51 -20.46 0.87 17.25
N GLU A 52 -19.91 -0.26 16.80
CA GLU A 52 -19.32 -1.28 17.69
C GLU A 52 -18.00 -0.83 18.34
N LEU A 53 -17.29 0.12 17.72
CA LEU A 53 -16.02 0.67 18.21
C LEU A 53 -16.21 1.82 19.22
N GLY A 54 -17.46 2.22 19.51
CA GLY A 54 -17.77 3.22 20.54
C GLY A 54 -17.15 4.60 20.30
N LEU A 55 -16.83 4.96 19.06
CA LEU A 55 -16.28 6.26 18.69
C LEU A 55 -17.42 7.21 18.31
N THR A 56 -17.73 8.16 19.18
CA THR A 56 -18.79 9.16 18.96
C THR A 56 -18.46 10.10 17.79
N ALA A 57 -19.34 10.12 16.78
CA ALA A 57 -19.70 11.08 15.71
C ALA A 57 -18.69 12.12 15.16
N ASP A 58 -17.70 12.61 15.91
CA ASP A 58 -16.73 13.63 15.45
C ASP A 58 -15.32 13.05 15.18
N LEU A 59 -14.96 11.95 15.85
CA LEU A 59 -13.62 11.32 15.72
C LEU A 59 -13.57 10.24 14.63
N GLU A 60 -14.72 9.69 14.28
CA GLU A 60 -14.90 8.61 13.30
C GLU A 60 -14.34 8.96 11.90
N PRO A 61 -14.66 10.12 11.27
CA PRO A 61 -14.15 10.43 9.94
C PRO A 61 -12.65 10.77 9.94
N ALA A 62 -12.12 11.31 11.05
CA ALA A 62 -10.71 11.65 11.17
C ALA A 62 -9.82 10.41 11.27
N VAL A 63 -10.19 9.46 12.14
CA VAL A 63 -9.42 8.22 12.34
C VAL A 63 -9.46 7.33 11.10
N LEU A 64 -10.64 7.16 10.48
CA LEU A 64 -10.76 6.35 9.27
C LEU A 64 -10.02 6.96 8.07
N ARG A 65 -9.96 8.30 7.97
CA ARG A 65 -9.17 8.99 6.95
C ARG A 65 -7.68 8.72 7.11
N ILE A 66 -7.17 8.76 8.34
CA ILE A 66 -5.76 8.47 8.64
C ILE A 66 -5.43 7.01 8.30
N ILE A 67 -6.27 6.06 8.72
CA ILE A 67 -6.06 4.63 8.46
C ILE A 67 -6.07 4.34 6.95
N LYS A 68 -7.05 4.86 6.21
CA LYS A 68 -7.13 4.70 4.74
C LYS A 68 -5.90 5.22 4.04
N TRP A 69 -5.41 6.38 4.46
CA TRP A 69 -4.22 6.96 3.86
C TRP A 69 -2.96 6.16 4.18
N VAL A 70 -2.78 5.73 5.43
CA VAL A 70 -1.65 4.90 5.82
C VAL A 70 -1.66 3.57 5.05
N PHE A 71 -2.82 2.93 4.91
CA PHE A 71 -2.96 1.71 4.11
C PHE A 71 -2.69 1.92 2.62
N GLY A 72 -3.17 3.02 2.04
CA GLY A 72 -2.86 3.41 0.66
C GLY A 72 -1.38 3.67 0.44
N PHE A 73 -0.72 4.34 1.40
CA PHE A 73 0.71 4.62 1.36
C PHE A 73 1.54 3.34 1.45
N ILE A 74 1.17 2.41 2.34
CA ILE A 74 1.80 1.10 2.45
C ILE A 74 1.67 0.31 1.14
N GLY A 75 0.48 0.31 0.52
CA GLY A 75 0.25 -0.34 -0.76
C GLY A 75 1.10 0.24 -1.89
N LEU A 76 1.20 1.57 -1.96
CA LEU A 76 2.04 2.27 -2.94
C LEU A 76 3.53 1.93 -2.77
N VAL A 77 4.03 1.96 -1.55
CA VAL A 77 5.43 1.62 -1.24
C VAL A 77 5.72 0.16 -1.59
N ALA A 78 4.82 -0.76 -1.26
CA ALA A 78 4.95 -2.17 -1.63
C ALA A 78 5.03 -2.36 -3.15
N PHE A 79 4.19 -1.66 -3.92
CA PHE A 79 4.19 -1.71 -5.38
C PHE A 79 5.52 -1.24 -5.99
N ILE A 80 6.09 -0.15 -5.46
CA ILE A 80 7.40 0.37 -5.92
C ILE A 80 8.52 -0.65 -5.67
N ILE A 81 8.50 -1.34 -4.52
CA ILE A 81 9.49 -2.38 -4.19
C ILE A 81 9.40 -3.57 -5.15
N VAL A 82 8.19 -3.97 -5.56
CA VAL A 82 8.01 -5.03 -6.57
C VAL A 82 8.65 -4.65 -7.90
N ILE A 83 8.39 -3.43 -8.38
CA ILE A 83 8.97 -2.96 -9.65
C ILE A 83 10.51 -2.91 -9.57
N TYR A 84 11.05 -2.43 -8.45
CA TYR A 84 12.50 -2.37 -8.24
C TYR A 84 13.14 -3.76 -8.18
N GLY A 85 12.50 -4.71 -7.48
CA GLY A 85 12.92 -6.12 -7.44
C GLY A 85 12.90 -6.75 -8.82
N GLY A 86 11.83 -6.49 -9.60
CA GLY A 86 11.69 -6.96 -10.97
C GLY A 86 12.77 -6.43 -11.91
N PHE A 87 13.09 -5.13 -11.81
CA PHE A 87 14.16 -4.52 -12.62
C PHE A 87 15.54 -5.06 -12.25
N THR A 88 15.77 -5.33 -10.97
CA THR A 88 17.02 -5.93 -10.49
C THR A 88 17.17 -7.37 -10.98
N TRP A 89 16.06 -8.13 -11.04
CA TRP A 89 16.05 -9.48 -11.60
C TRP A 89 16.35 -9.48 -13.10
N MET A 90 15.71 -8.58 -13.86
CA MET A 90 15.93 -8.44 -15.31
C MET A 90 17.36 -8.00 -15.66
N THR A 91 18.00 -7.20 -14.80
CA THR A 91 19.37 -6.68 -15.02
C THR A 91 20.47 -7.55 -14.41
N ALA A 92 20.12 -8.69 -13.80
CA ALA A 92 21.10 -9.58 -13.16
C ALA A 92 22.05 -10.28 -14.14
N ALA A 93 21.71 -10.34 -15.44
CA ALA A 93 22.59 -10.76 -16.55
C ALA A 93 23.41 -12.05 -16.29
N GLY A 94 22.82 -13.02 -15.58
CA GLY A 94 23.45 -14.32 -15.29
C GLY A 94 24.30 -14.38 -14.01
N ASN A 95 24.38 -13.31 -13.20
CA ASN A 95 24.99 -13.39 -11.88
C ASN A 95 23.98 -14.02 -10.89
N GLU A 96 24.23 -15.27 -10.50
CA GLU A 96 23.38 -16.09 -9.63
C GLU A 96 23.03 -15.40 -8.31
N GLU A 97 24.01 -14.74 -7.67
CA GLU A 97 23.83 -14.03 -6.41
C GLU A 97 22.81 -12.87 -6.53
N LYS A 98 22.82 -12.16 -7.67
CA LYS A 98 21.88 -11.07 -7.94
C LYS A 98 20.49 -11.59 -8.29
N VAL A 99 20.42 -12.73 -8.98
CA VAL A 99 19.16 -13.40 -9.30
C VAL A 99 18.49 -13.91 -8.03
N GLU A 100 19.23 -14.54 -7.14
CA GLU A 100 18.73 -15.08 -5.88
C GLU A 100 18.25 -13.97 -4.94
N SER A 101 19.06 -12.91 -4.78
CA SER A 101 18.68 -11.74 -3.99
C SER A 101 17.42 -11.06 -4.54
N ALA A 102 17.32 -10.86 -5.87
CA ALA A 102 16.15 -10.26 -6.49
C ALA A 102 14.89 -11.15 -6.33
N LYS A 103 15.02 -12.46 -6.47
CA LYS A 103 13.92 -13.41 -6.22
C LYS A 103 13.44 -13.33 -4.79
N LYS A 104 14.36 -13.31 -3.81
CA LYS A 104 13.99 -13.18 -2.38
C LYS A 104 13.21 -11.89 -2.13
N THR A 105 13.66 -10.76 -2.70
CA THR A 105 12.96 -9.48 -2.59
C THR A 105 11.58 -9.50 -3.23
N ILE A 106 11.44 -10.07 -4.44
CA ILE A 106 10.15 -10.19 -5.12
C ILE A 106 9.19 -11.07 -4.30
N THR A 107 9.64 -12.23 -3.83
CA THR A 107 8.81 -13.12 -3.01
C THR A 107 8.34 -12.44 -1.73
N ALA A 108 9.23 -11.71 -1.04
CA ALA A 108 8.85 -10.93 0.14
C ALA A 108 7.82 -9.84 -0.17
N ALA A 109 7.97 -9.14 -1.29
CA ALA A 109 7.03 -8.10 -1.72
C ALA A 109 5.65 -8.69 -2.11
N VAL A 110 5.63 -9.84 -2.79
CA VAL A 110 4.38 -10.57 -3.12
C VAL A 110 3.65 -11.00 -1.85
N ILE A 111 4.37 -11.54 -0.86
CA ILE A 111 3.79 -11.91 0.44
C ILE A 111 3.17 -10.68 1.13
N GLY A 112 3.83 -9.52 1.08
CA GLY A 112 3.28 -8.28 1.63
C GLY A 112 1.96 -7.86 0.98
N ILE A 113 1.85 -7.95 -0.35
CA ILE A 113 0.61 -7.65 -1.07
C ILE A 113 -0.50 -8.63 -0.69
N ILE A 114 -0.18 -9.93 -0.60
CA ILE A 114 -1.13 -10.98 -0.19
C ILE A 114 -1.69 -10.66 1.20
N ILE A 115 -0.84 -10.28 2.17
CA ILE A 115 -1.28 -9.95 3.53
C ILE A 115 -2.26 -8.78 3.54
N ILE A 116 -2.05 -7.76 2.72
CA ILE A 116 -2.97 -6.60 2.62
C ILE A 116 -4.34 -7.05 2.13
N ILE A 117 -4.38 -7.86 1.07
CA ILE A 117 -5.63 -8.39 0.50
C ILE A 117 -6.35 -9.30 1.52
N LEU A 118 -5.60 -10.18 2.19
CA LEU A 118 -6.14 -11.07 3.22
C LEU A 118 -6.68 -10.30 4.43
N SER A 119 -5.99 -9.25 4.86
CA SER A 119 -6.44 -8.40 5.98
C SER A 119 -7.84 -7.84 5.71
N LEU A 120 -8.06 -7.29 4.50
CA LEU A 120 -9.36 -6.76 4.09
C LEU A 120 -10.44 -7.86 4.02
N ALA A 121 -10.08 -9.04 3.52
CA ALA A 121 -10.99 -10.18 3.47
C ALA A 121 -11.41 -10.63 4.88
N ILE A 122 -10.47 -10.70 5.82
CA ILE A 122 -10.75 -11.11 7.21
C ILE A 122 -11.62 -10.07 7.91
N VAL A 123 -11.27 -8.78 7.80
CA VAL A 123 -12.03 -7.70 8.44
C VAL A 123 -13.48 -7.69 7.97
N THR A 124 -13.70 -7.78 6.65
CA THR A 124 -15.07 -7.83 6.10
C THR A 124 -15.81 -9.12 6.45
N PHE A 125 -15.10 -10.25 6.57
CA PHE A 125 -15.69 -11.51 7.00
C PHE A 125 -16.15 -11.46 8.46
N VAL A 126 -15.33 -10.89 9.36
CA VAL A 126 -15.67 -10.73 10.77
C VAL A 126 -16.86 -9.80 10.93
N PHE A 127 -16.86 -8.62 10.29
CA PHE A 127 -17.97 -7.69 10.37
C PHE A 127 -19.27 -8.28 9.81
N LYS A 128 -19.23 -8.98 8.68
CA LYS A 128 -20.40 -9.68 8.12
C LYS A 128 -20.89 -10.82 9.02
N GLY A 129 -19.99 -11.48 9.74
CA GLY A 129 -20.33 -12.55 10.68
C GLY A 129 -20.92 -12.03 11.99
N VAL A 130 -20.49 -10.85 12.44
CA VAL A 130 -20.96 -10.20 13.66
C VAL A 130 -22.24 -9.39 13.44
N SER A 131 -22.44 -8.77 12.27
CA SER A 131 -23.62 -7.94 11.98
C SER A 131 -24.92 -8.71 11.77
N GLY A 132 -24.92 -10.03 11.96
CA GLY A 132 -26.17 -10.79 12.09
C GLY A 132 -27.05 -10.78 10.85
N GLY A 133 -26.48 -10.94 9.65
CA GLY A 133 -27.24 -11.22 8.43
C GLY A 133 -28.05 -10.03 7.88
N PRO A 134 -28.08 -9.82 6.56
CA PRO A 134 -28.90 -8.77 5.98
C PRO A 134 -30.38 -9.05 6.31
N ALA A 135 -31.04 -8.11 7.01
CA ALA A 135 -32.50 -8.07 7.02
C ALA A 135 -32.97 -7.90 5.55
N PRO A 136 -34.07 -8.56 5.14
CA PRO A 136 -34.54 -8.54 3.76
C PRO A 136 -34.85 -7.12 3.31
N VAL A 137 -34.49 -6.84 2.06
CA VAL A 137 -34.90 -5.66 1.31
C VAL A 137 -36.43 -5.54 1.26
N GLU A 138 -36.95 -4.44 1.80
CA GLU A 138 -38.08 -3.71 1.22
C GLU A 138 -37.61 -2.30 0.87
#